data_AF-A0A9E5G1Y4-F1
#
_entry.id   AF-A0A9E5G1Y4-F1
#
_cell.length_a   1.000
_cell.length_b   1.000
_cell.length_c   1.000
_cell.angle_alpha   90.00
_cell.angle_beta   90.00
_cell.angle_gamma   90.00
#
_symmetry.space_group_name_H-M   'P 1'
#
loop_
_entity.id
_entity.type
_entity.pdbx_description
1 polymer ?
#
loop_
_entity_poly.entity_id
_entity_poly.type
_entity_poly.pdbx_seq_one_letter_code
_entity_poly.pdbx_strand_id
1 'polypeptide(L)'
;MKQKFAQFMYGRYGMDELSKFLSYFSLLLLLISMLFGNAASVKSVVVLIAFALLIFSYFRIFSKNYEKRRAENAKYLNFKRPIADKLRLRREMWAQRKNFKFFKCPSCKAVLRVPKGKGKVRIVCKKCGTAFEKKT
;
A
#
# COMPACT_ATOMS: atom_id res chain seq x y z
N MET A 1 -4.51 14.53 -31.52
CA MET A 1 -3.90 14.96 -30.23
C MET A 1 -3.26 13.82 -29.45
N LYS A 2 -3.95 12.69 -29.22
CA LYS A 2 -3.39 11.54 -28.47
C LYS A 2 -2.06 11.00 -29.02
N GLN A 3 -1.88 10.95 -30.33
CA GLN A 3 -0.62 10.51 -30.96
C GLN A 3 0.57 11.45 -30.69
N LYS A 4 0.35 12.77 -30.72
CA LYS A 4 1.39 13.78 -30.39
C LYS A 4 1.83 13.67 -28.93
N PHE A 5 0.88 13.41 -28.02
CA PHE A 5 1.17 13.17 -26.61
C PHE A 5 1.91 11.84 -26.37
N ALA A 6 1.53 10.77 -27.08
CA ALA A 6 2.23 9.50 -27.01
C ALA A 6 3.67 9.60 -27.52
N GLN A 7 3.89 10.33 -28.62
CA GLN A 7 5.22 10.65 -29.14
C GLN A 7 6.03 11.48 -28.14
N PHE A 8 5.41 12.44 -27.46
CA PHE A 8 6.07 13.18 -26.39
C PHE A 8 6.42 12.29 -25.20
N MET A 9 5.56 11.34 -24.80
CA MET A 9 5.87 10.43 -23.70
C MET A 9 6.87 9.32 -24.07
N TYR A 10 7.18 9.17 -25.36
CA TYR A 10 8.16 8.20 -25.84
C TYR A 10 9.54 8.48 -25.23
N GLY A 11 10.15 7.46 -24.62
CA GLY A 11 11.45 7.60 -23.94
C GLY A 11 11.41 8.36 -22.60
N ARG A 12 10.22 8.65 -22.04
CA ARG A 12 10.03 9.14 -20.67
C ARG A 12 9.47 8.07 -19.76
N TYR A 13 9.76 8.17 -18.47
CA TYR A 13 9.44 7.12 -17.50
C TYR A 13 7.93 6.88 -17.32
N GLY A 14 7.12 7.93 -17.24
CA GLY A 14 5.67 7.82 -17.10
C GLY A 14 5.18 7.70 -15.65
N MET A 15 3.91 7.33 -15.51
CA MET A 15 3.20 7.29 -14.22
C MET A 15 3.41 5.93 -13.52
N ASP A 16 4.10 5.92 -12.38
CA ASP A 16 4.27 4.74 -11.52
C ASP A 16 3.46 4.82 -10.22
N GLU A 17 3.57 3.80 -9.36
CA GLU A 17 2.80 3.71 -8.10
C GLU A 17 3.19 4.82 -7.11
N LEU A 18 4.47 5.19 -7.06
CA LEU A 18 4.96 6.29 -6.22
C LEU A 18 4.45 7.65 -6.71
N SER A 19 4.49 7.91 -8.02
CA SER A 19 3.95 9.12 -8.64
C SER A 19 2.44 9.22 -8.43
N LYS A 20 1.69 8.12 -8.58
CA LYS A 20 0.25 8.08 -8.23
C LYS A 20 0.02 8.44 -6.77
N PHE A 21 0.82 7.87 -5.86
CA PHE A 21 0.72 8.17 -4.43
C PHE A 21 0.97 9.66 -4.16
N LEU A 22 2.03 10.24 -4.74
CA LEU A 22 2.35 11.66 -4.60
C LEU A 22 1.23 12.55 -5.15
N SER A 23 0.67 12.21 -6.32
CA SER A 23 -0.45 12.96 -6.91
C SER A 23 -1.71 12.89 -6.05
N TYR A 24 -2.12 11.69 -5.61
CA TYR A 24 -3.29 11.55 -4.73
C TYR A 24 -3.08 12.20 -3.36
N PHE A 25 -1.89 12.10 -2.80
CA PHE A 25 -1.57 12.74 -1.53
C PHE A 25 -1.57 14.27 -1.65
N SER A 26 -1.02 14.82 -2.74
CA SER A 26 -1.08 16.26 -3.00
C SER A 26 -2.53 16.76 -3.15
N LEU A 27 -3.39 16.00 -3.85
CA LEU A 27 -4.81 16.31 -3.97
C LEU A 27 -5.51 16.25 -2.59
N LEU A 28 -5.21 15.24 -1.78
CA LEU A 28 -5.76 15.11 -0.43
C LEU A 28 -5.36 16.30 0.46
N LEU A 29 -4.10 16.74 0.40
CA LEU A 29 -3.64 17.94 1.13
C LEU A 29 -4.38 19.21 0.69
N LEU A 30 -4.63 19.37 -0.61
CA LEU A 30 -5.42 20.50 -1.11
C LEU A 30 -6.85 20.46 -0.58
N LEU A 31 -7.51 19.29 -0.55
CA LEU A 31 -8.85 19.14 0.01
C LEU A 31 -8.87 19.43 1.52
N ILE A 32 -7.88 18.92 2.26
CA ILE A 32 -7.73 19.17 3.70
C ILE A 32 -7.50 20.67 3.97
N SER A 33 -6.75 21.36 3.11
CA SER A 33 -6.51 22.81 3.25
C SER A 33 -7.79 23.65 3.20
N MET A 34 -8.87 23.14 2.59
CA MET A 34 -10.18 23.81 2.55
C MET A 34 -10.90 23.76 3.90
N LEU A 35 -10.57 22.80 4.78
CA LEU A 35 -11.17 22.66 6.10
C LEU A 35 -10.58 23.65 7.13
N PHE A 36 -9.38 24.20 6.87
CA PHE A 36 -8.66 25.10 7.77
C PHE A 36 -9.01 26.59 7.55
N GLY A 37 -10.31 26.91 7.46
CA GLY A 37 -10.83 28.22 7.05
C GLY A 37 -10.26 29.43 7.79
N ASN A 38 -10.02 29.32 9.10
CA ASN A 38 -9.59 30.45 9.95
C ASN A 38 -8.06 30.52 10.18
N ALA A 39 -7.29 29.55 9.69
CA ALA A 39 -5.85 29.45 9.90
C ALA A 39 -5.07 29.75 8.61
N ALA A 40 -5.03 31.02 8.21
CA ALA A 40 -4.45 31.47 6.94
C ALA A 40 -2.96 31.11 6.75
N SER A 41 -2.17 31.14 7.83
CA SER A 41 -0.75 30.76 7.81
C SER A 41 -0.56 29.26 7.56
N VAL A 42 -1.31 28.41 8.28
CA VAL A 42 -1.26 26.95 8.13
C VAL A 42 -1.74 26.53 6.74
N LYS A 43 -2.82 27.13 6.25
CA LYS A 43 -3.35 26.88 4.90
C LYS A 43 -2.29 27.16 3.83
N SER A 44 -1.63 28.32 3.89
CA SER A 44 -0.61 28.71 2.92
C SER A 44 0.56 27.71 2.88
N VAL A 45 1.03 27.26 4.05
CA VAL A 45 2.10 26.25 4.14
C VAL A 45 1.66 24.91 3.55
N VAL A 46 0.46 24.41 3.89
CA VAL A 46 -0.07 23.15 3.38
C VAL A 46 -0.24 23.19 1.86
N VAL A 47 -0.75 24.29 1.32
CA VAL A 47 -0.91 24.49 -0.12
C VAL A 47 0.44 24.52 -0.84
N LEU A 48 1.43 25.23 -0.29
CA LEU A 48 2.79 25.26 -0.85
C LEU A 48 3.40 23.86 -0.91
N ILE A 49 3.29 23.09 0.18
CA ILE A 49 3.76 21.70 0.23
C ILE A 49 3.03 20.85 -0.82
N ALA A 50 1.72 20.98 -0.95
CA ALA A 50 0.94 20.23 -1.93
C ALA A 50 1.39 20.53 -3.37
N PHE A 51 1.60 21.81 -3.71
CA PHE A 51 2.13 22.21 -5.02
C PHE A 51 3.55 21.69 -5.25
N ALA A 52 4.43 21.77 -4.26
CA ALA A 52 5.79 21.24 -4.37
C ALA A 52 5.79 19.72 -4.65
N LEU A 53 4.94 18.95 -3.96
CA LEU A 53 4.78 17.51 -4.18
C LEU A 53 4.21 17.21 -5.57
N LEU A 54 3.26 18.01 -6.03
CA LEU A 54 2.66 17.89 -7.35
C LEU A 54 3.70 18.15 -8.44
N ILE A 55 4.45 19.26 -8.35
CA ILE A 55 5.56 19.58 -9.27
C ILE A 55 6.60 18.44 -9.29
N PHE A 56 6.99 17.93 -8.13
CA PHE A 56 7.92 16.81 -8.03
C PHE A 56 7.37 15.54 -8.69
N SER A 57 6.07 15.25 -8.55
CA SER A 57 5.43 14.11 -9.22
C SER A 57 5.49 14.24 -10.74
N TYR A 58 5.24 15.43 -11.30
CA TYR A 58 5.36 15.68 -12.74
C TYR A 58 6.81 15.59 -13.23
N PHE A 59 7.76 16.14 -12.48
CA PHE A 59 9.18 16.00 -12.78
C PHE A 59 9.60 14.53 -12.90
N ARG A 60 9.12 13.65 -12.00
CA ARG A 60 9.37 12.21 -12.08
C ARG A 60 8.76 11.59 -13.34
N ILE A 61 7.50 11.91 -13.64
CA ILE A 61 6.77 11.36 -14.80
C ILE A 61 7.49 11.69 -16.10
N PHE A 62 8.00 12.92 -16.23
CA PHE A 62 8.70 13.38 -17.42
C PHE A 62 10.20 13.08 -17.45
N SER A 63 10.74 12.44 -16.40
CA SER A 63 12.15 12.08 -16.33
C SER A 63 12.53 11.03 -17.38
N LYS A 64 13.70 11.19 -18.01
CA LYS A 64 14.28 10.20 -18.94
C LYS A 64 15.14 9.13 -18.25
N ASN A 65 15.46 9.31 -16.96
CA ASN A 65 16.32 8.37 -16.25
C ASN A 65 15.51 7.20 -15.67
N TYR A 66 15.31 6.15 -16.48
CA TYR A 66 14.47 5.01 -16.12
C TYR A 66 14.99 4.21 -14.92
N GLU A 67 16.28 3.90 -14.89
CA GLU A 67 16.85 3.03 -13.86
C GLU A 67 16.76 3.67 -12.47
N LYS A 68 17.08 4.96 -12.36
CA LYS A 68 16.93 5.69 -11.09
C LYS A 68 15.48 5.71 -10.63
N ARG A 69 14.52 5.97 -11.52
CA ARG A 69 13.09 6.03 -11.15
C ARG A 69 12.54 4.66 -10.78
N ARG A 70 12.94 3.59 -11.48
CA ARG A 70 12.60 2.22 -11.10
C ARG A 70 13.14 1.84 -9.74
N ALA A 71 14.38 2.19 -9.42
CA ALA A 71 14.97 1.92 -8.11
C ALA A 71 14.20 2.63 -6.99
N GLU A 72 13.82 3.90 -7.18
CA GLU A 72 12.99 4.66 -6.24
C GLU A 72 11.60 4.01 -6.05
N ASN A 73 10.94 3.61 -7.14
CA ASN A 73 9.64 2.94 -7.09
C ASN A 73 9.72 1.56 -6.43
N ALA A 74 10.79 0.79 -6.69
CA ALA A 74 11.01 -0.50 -6.05
C ALA A 74 11.17 -0.37 -4.53
N LYS A 75 11.91 0.65 -4.06
CA LYS A 75 12.00 0.98 -2.62
C LYS A 75 10.63 1.30 -2.03
N TYR A 76 9.84 2.12 -2.71
CA TYR A 76 8.48 2.44 -2.28
C TYR A 76 7.57 1.21 -2.21
N LEU A 77 7.61 0.35 -3.23
CA LEU A 77 6.82 -0.89 -3.25
C LEU A 77 7.25 -1.84 -2.13
N ASN A 78 8.55 -1.99 -1.87
CA ASN A 78 9.04 -2.84 -0.78
C ASN A 78 8.59 -2.32 0.60
N PHE A 79 8.51 -1.01 0.78
CA PHE A 79 7.94 -0.40 1.98
C PHE A 79 6.42 -0.65 2.09
N LYS A 80 5.68 -0.55 0.97
CA LYS A 80 4.21 -0.73 0.92
C LYS A 80 3.77 -2.20 1.07
N ARG A 81 4.55 -3.15 0.54
CA ARG A 81 4.26 -4.60 0.52
C ARG A 81 3.82 -5.18 1.87
N PRO A 82 4.57 -5.04 2.98
CA PRO A 82 4.19 -5.66 4.26
C PRO A 82 2.86 -5.13 4.81
N ILE A 83 2.55 -3.86 4.55
CA ILE A 83 1.27 -3.25 4.95
C ILE A 83 0.14 -3.82 4.09
N ALA A 84 0.34 -3.85 2.77
CA ALA A 84 -0.63 -4.42 1.83
C ALA A 84 -0.93 -5.90 2.12
N ASP A 85 0.09 -6.71 2.40
CA ASP A 85 -0.07 -8.12 2.75
C ASP A 85 -0.82 -8.32 4.06
N LYS A 86 -0.54 -7.50 5.09
CA LYS A 86 -1.29 -7.54 6.36
C LYS A 86 -2.76 -7.17 6.15
N LEU A 87 -3.05 -6.15 5.33
CA LEU A 87 -4.42 -5.74 5.03
C LEU A 87 -5.18 -6.79 4.22
N ARG A 88 -4.52 -7.40 3.22
CA ARG A 88 -5.08 -8.52 2.45
C ARG A 88 -5.43 -9.68 3.37
N LEU A 89 -4.49 -10.09 4.23
CA LEU A 89 -4.72 -11.17 5.19
C LEU A 89 -5.89 -10.86 6.13
N ARG A 90 -5.98 -9.62 6.66
CA ARG A 90 -7.12 -9.20 7.49
C ARG A 90 -8.44 -9.26 6.74
N ARG A 91 -8.45 -8.82 5.48
CA ARG A 91 -9.65 -8.87 4.62
C ARG A 91 -10.10 -10.32 4.38
N GLU A 92 -9.16 -11.22 4.08
CA GLU A 92 -9.43 -12.65 3.91
C GLU A 92 -9.97 -13.28 5.20
N MET A 93 -9.35 -12.96 6.35
CA MET A 93 -9.84 -13.40 7.66
C MET A 93 -11.26 -12.95 7.93
N TRP A 94 -11.59 -11.70 7.57
CA TRP A 94 -12.92 -11.15 7.74
C TRP A 94 -13.94 -11.82 6.82
N ALA A 95 -13.61 -12.00 5.55
CA ALA A 95 -14.47 -12.67 4.58
C ALA A 95 -14.78 -14.12 4.98
N GLN A 96 -13.77 -14.84 5.51
CA GLN A 96 -13.90 -16.24 5.89
C GLN A 96 -14.26 -16.45 7.37
N ARG A 97 -14.60 -15.37 8.10
CA ARG A 97 -14.81 -15.41 9.56
C ARG A 97 -15.94 -16.34 10.00
N LYS A 98 -16.91 -16.64 9.14
CA LYS A 98 -18.05 -17.52 9.46
C LYS A 98 -17.62 -18.99 9.53
N ASN A 99 -16.80 -19.43 8.60
CA ASN A 99 -16.48 -20.85 8.42
C ASN A 99 -15.10 -21.22 9.02
N PHE A 100 -14.19 -20.26 9.12
CA PHE A 100 -12.80 -20.50 9.52
C PHE A 100 -12.36 -19.62 10.68
N LYS A 101 -11.45 -20.15 11.47
CA LYS A 101 -10.70 -19.46 12.52
C LYS A 101 -9.21 -19.49 12.14
N PHE A 102 -8.55 -18.37 12.37
CA PHE A 102 -7.15 -18.20 12.01
C PHE A 102 -6.30 -18.19 13.28
N PHE A 103 -5.28 -19.04 13.33
CA PHE A 103 -4.36 -19.15 14.45
C PHE A 103 -2.94 -18.84 14.01
N LYS A 104 -2.13 -18.27 14.91
CA LYS A 104 -0.70 -18.11 14.70
C LYS A 104 0.04 -19.32 15.27
N CYS A 105 0.96 -19.87 14.49
CA CYS A 105 1.89 -20.88 14.95
C CYS A 105 2.80 -20.31 16.06
N PRO A 106 3.03 -21.05 17.17
CA PRO A 106 3.89 -20.58 18.26
C PRO A 106 5.37 -20.48 17.88
N SER A 107 5.86 -21.36 17.00
CA SER A 107 7.27 -21.37 16.56
C SER A 107 7.52 -20.37 15.43
N CYS A 108 6.90 -20.55 14.25
CA CYS A 108 7.24 -19.76 13.07
C CYS A 108 6.31 -18.55 12.81
N LYS A 109 5.34 -18.28 13.70
CA LYS A 109 4.36 -17.17 13.61
C LYS A 109 3.49 -17.13 12.34
N ALA A 110 3.55 -18.18 11.51
CA ALA A 110 2.70 -18.29 10.33
C ALA A 110 1.23 -18.40 10.72
N VAL A 111 0.36 -17.79 9.92
CA VAL A 111 -1.08 -17.86 10.13
C VAL A 111 -1.63 -19.11 9.45
N LEU A 112 -2.33 -19.93 10.24
CA LEU A 112 -2.97 -21.18 9.83
C LEU A 112 -4.49 -21.00 9.84
N ARG A 113 -5.15 -21.50 8.81
CA ARG A 113 -6.60 -21.52 8.65
C ARG A 113 -7.15 -22.85 9.17
N VAL A 114 -8.15 -22.81 10.05
CA VAL A 114 -8.76 -24.00 10.66
C VAL A 114 -10.29 -23.87 10.62
N PRO A 115 -11.04 -24.92 10.23
CA PRO A 115 -12.51 -24.88 10.20
C PRO A 115 -13.10 -24.73 11.61
N LYS A 116 -14.23 -24.03 11.73
CA LYS A 116 -14.95 -23.85 13.00
C LYS A 116 -15.81 -25.06 13.36
N GLY A 117 -16.14 -25.20 14.64
CA GLY A 117 -17.14 -26.18 15.13
C GLY A 117 -16.59 -27.60 15.34
N LYS A 118 -15.27 -27.78 15.43
CA LYS A 118 -14.64 -29.11 15.61
C LYS A 118 -14.14 -29.37 17.04
N GLY A 119 -14.40 -28.46 17.98
CA GLY A 119 -13.99 -28.63 19.37
C GLY A 119 -12.47 -28.46 19.58
N LYS A 120 -11.84 -29.39 20.30
CA LYS A 120 -10.38 -29.43 20.48
C LYS A 120 -9.75 -30.10 19.24
N VAL A 121 -8.87 -29.37 18.56
CA VAL A 121 -8.18 -29.88 17.37
C VAL A 121 -6.67 -29.78 17.53
N ARG A 122 -5.96 -30.81 17.09
CA ARG A 122 -4.50 -30.82 16.95
C ARG A 122 -4.14 -30.18 15.61
N ILE A 123 -3.54 -28.99 15.65
CA ILE A 123 -3.16 -28.21 14.48
C ILE A 123 -1.67 -28.44 14.22
N VAL A 124 -1.33 -28.93 13.03
CA VAL A 124 0.06 -29.11 12.58
C VAL A 124 0.44 -27.99 11.62
N CYS A 125 1.53 -27.28 11.91
CA CYS A 125 2.00 -26.22 11.02
C CYS A 125 2.71 -26.80 9.79
N LYS A 126 2.20 -26.52 8.58
CA LYS A 126 2.83 -26.95 7.32
C LYS A 126 4.19 -26.29 7.02
N LYS A 127 4.55 -25.20 7.73
CA LYS A 127 5.83 -24.51 7.52
C LYS A 127 6.96 -25.01 8.41
N CYS A 128 6.66 -25.39 9.66
CA CYS A 128 7.70 -25.76 10.64
C CYS A 128 7.45 -27.11 11.32
N GLY A 129 6.37 -27.83 10.98
CA GLY A 129 6.04 -29.14 11.55
C GLY A 129 5.52 -29.13 12.99
N THR A 130 5.62 -28.01 13.72
CA THR A 130 5.17 -27.91 15.11
C THR A 130 3.67 -28.17 15.23
N ALA A 131 3.31 -29.13 16.08
CA ALA A 131 1.93 -29.45 16.42
C ALA A 131 1.52 -28.78 17.74
N PHE A 132 0.29 -28.26 17.81
CA PHE A 132 -0.26 -27.68 19.04
C PHE A 132 -1.78 -27.85 19.07
N GLU A 133 -2.37 -27.85 20.25
CA GLU A 133 -3.81 -28.02 20.44
C GLU A 133 -4.50 -26.69 20.72
N LYS A 134 -5.61 -26.42 20.02
CA LYS A 134 -6.49 -25.28 20.31
C LYS A 134 -7.96 -25.63 20.10
N LYS A 135 -8.83 -24.87 20.76
CA LYS A 135 -10.28 -24.94 20.56
C LYS A 135 -10.69 -24.03 19.39
N THR A 136 -11.28 -24.62 18.36
CA THR A 136 -11.88 -23.90 17.22
C THR A 136 -13.14 -23.18 17.63
#